data_AF-A0A9D5TJT5-F1
#
_entry.id   AF-A0A9D5TJT5-F1
#
_cell.length_a   1.000
_cell.length_b   1.000
_cell.length_c   1.000
_cell.angle_alpha   90.00
_cell.angle_beta   90.00
_cell.angle_gamma   90.00
#
_symmetry.space_group_name_H-M   'P 1'
#
loop_
_entity.id
_entity.type
_entity.pdbx_description
1 polymer ?
#
loop_
_entity_poly.entity_id
_entity_poly.type
_entity_poly.pdbx_seq_one_letter_code
_entity_poly.pdbx_strand_id
1 'polypeptide(L)'
;MKLHLKKILSLSLAVLMIAGLAACGGDGGKTPYVPEVDYEIPDGPVDHTGKVLKIGIQPRQQVDDYDNNALTLWYEEQLGIDIQFVNFASGAADWRAQVNTTIAAGEELPDILWGMGWGEQERYEYGSQGYLIDLTALMRSEHAAEWRNRMNELFGEDRFETVMRNIASPDGAVYAFPTQAYSDDYNTNTNTYINKVWLDNLGLEIPTNWDELIEVLRAFKTQDPNQNGKQDEIPAIGMVPPTNTTSAGSDNDITAWMLNNFLFMDDYRQWNAEDG
;
A
#
# COMPACT_ATOMS: atom_id res chain seq x y z
N MET A 1 11.13 -59.87 16.14
CA MET A 1 10.44 -58.58 15.89
C MET A 1 10.57 -57.54 17.00
N LYS A 2 10.51 -57.89 18.30
CA LYS A 2 10.52 -56.89 19.41
C LYS A 2 11.89 -56.25 19.74
N LEU A 3 13.02 -56.81 19.31
CA LEU A 3 14.36 -56.22 19.55
C LEU A 3 14.77 -55.16 18.52
N HIS A 4 14.32 -55.27 17.25
CA HIS A 4 14.63 -54.26 16.22
C HIS A 4 13.78 -52.99 16.36
N LEU A 5 12.56 -53.12 16.90
CA LEU A 5 11.68 -51.98 17.14
C LEU A 5 12.22 -51.03 18.22
N LYS A 6 12.92 -51.55 19.25
CA LYS A 6 13.53 -50.73 20.31
C LYS A 6 14.73 -49.91 19.82
N LYS A 7 15.51 -50.43 18.86
CA LYS A 7 16.65 -49.71 18.27
C LYS A 7 16.21 -48.60 17.31
N ILE A 8 15.10 -48.80 16.60
CA ILE A 8 14.51 -47.80 15.70
C ILE A 8 13.83 -46.69 16.51
N LEU A 9 13.12 -47.03 17.60
CA LEU A 9 12.49 -46.03 18.47
C LEU A 9 13.51 -45.18 19.26
N SER A 10 14.67 -45.74 19.61
CA SER A 10 15.75 -45.01 20.26
C SER A 10 16.54 -44.10 19.32
N LEU A 11 16.62 -44.43 18.02
CA LEU A 11 17.24 -43.55 17.03
C LEU A 11 16.31 -42.37 16.68
N SER A 12 14.99 -42.59 16.58
CA SER A 12 14.02 -41.52 16.31
C SER A 12 13.92 -40.52 17.48
N LEU A 13 14.10 -40.97 18.72
CA LEU A 13 14.10 -40.08 19.89
C LEU A 13 15.42 -39.28 20.05
N ALA A 14 16.54 -39.81 19.57
CA ALA A 14 17.82 -39.11 19.57
C ALA A 14 17.92 -38.04 18.47
N VAL A 15 17.28 -38.26 17.32
CA VAL A 15 17.18 -37.24 16.25
C VAL A 15 16.25 -36.09 16.67
N LEU A 16 15.17 -36.37 17.44
CA LEU A 16 14.32 -35.31 18.02
C LEU A 16 15.00 -34.50 19.13
N MET A 17 15.99 -35.04 19.84
CA MET A 17 16.71 -34.29 20.88
C MET A 17 17.87 -33.43 20.35
N ILE A 18 18.35 -33.68 19.13
CA ILE A 18 19.33 -32.79 18.48
C ILE A 18 18.65 -31.53 17.90
N ALA A 19 17.35 -31.59 17.60
CA ALA A 19 16.57 -30.40 17.19
C ALA A 19 16.17 -29.47 18.36
N GLY A 20 16.35 -29.91 19.61
CA GLY A 20 15.90 -29.16 20.81
C GLY A 20 16.98 -28.35 21.54
N LEU A 21 18.24 -28.38 21.09
CA LEU A 21 19.37 -27.75 21.81
C LEU A 21 20.05 -26.59 21.07
N ALA A 22 19.50 -26.12 19.95
CA ALA A 22 19.96 -24.90 19.27
C ALA A 22 19.17 -23.63 19.68
N ALA A 23 18.37 -23.68 20.77
CA ALA A 23 17.45 -22.60 21.16
C ALA A 23 17.94 -21.72 22.33
N CYS A 24 19.23 -21.71 22.66
CA CYS A 24 19.81 -20.77 23.62
C CYS A 24 21.29 -20.49 23.29
N GLY A 25 21.54 -19.43 22.51
CA GLY A 25 22.88 -18.89 22.35
C GLY A 25 23.06 -18.03 21.10
N GLY A 26 22.80 -16.72 21.24
CA GLY A 26 23.46 -15.65 20.47
C GLY A 26 23.14 -15.54 18.97
N ASP A 27 22.60 -14.38 18.61
CA ASP A 27 22.35 -13.83 17.27
C ASP A 27 21.17 -14.45 16.48
N GLY A 28 20.06 -13.70 16.46
CA GLY A 28 18.79 -14.06 15.87
C GLY A 28 18.80 -14.03 14.35
N GLY A 29 19.41 -15.05 13.74
CA GLY A 29 19.12 -15.41 12.36
C GLY A 29 17.80 -16.17 12.31
N LYS A 30 16.70 -15.48 11.97
CA LYS A 30 15.47 -16.17 11.54
C LYS A 30 15.85 -17.11 10.40
N THR A 31 15.52 -18.40 10.51
CA THR A 31 15.60 -19.33 9.39
C THR A 31 14.88 -18.71 8.20
N PRO A 32 15.51 -18.59 7.02
CA PRO A 32 14.86 -18.00 5.84
C PRO A 32 13.56 -18.73 5.55
N TYR A 33 12.47 -17.98 5.32
CA TYR A 33 11.25 -18.56 4.76
C TYR A 33 11.60 -19.20 3.41
N VAL A 34 11.21 -20.45 3.22
CA VAL A 34 11.32 -21.16 1.95
C VAL A 34 9.90 -21.29 1.40
N PRO A 35 9.58 -20.62 0.28
CA PRO A 35 8.25 -20.69 -0.32
C PRO A 35 7.84 -22.13 -0.62
N GLU A 36 6.65 -22.53 -0.19
CA GLU A 36 6.00 -23.76 -0.64
C GLU A 36 5.16 -23.41 -1.87
N VAL A 37 5.79 -23.49 -3.05
CA VAL A 37 5.19 -23.06 -4.32
C VAL A 37 4.45 -24.25 -4.94
N ASP A 38 3.15 -24.15 -5.11
CA ASP A 38 2.30 -25.16 -5.78
C ASP A 38 2.13 -24.91 -7.29
N TYR A 39 2.82 -23.91 -7.81
CA TYR A 39 2.86 -23.56 -9.23
C TYR A 39 4.29 -23.63 -9.79
N GLU A 40 4.41 -23.95 -11.08
CA GLU A 40 5.69 -23.91 -11.78
C GLU A 40 5.98 -22.48 -12.26
N ILE A 41 7.19 -21.99 -11.97
CA ILE A 41 7.72 -20.76 -12.57
C ILE A 41 8.47 -21.16 -13.84
N PRO A 42 8.00 -20.78 -15.05
CA PRO A 42 8.65 -21.18 -16.28
C PRO A 42 10.08 -20.64 -16.39
N ASP A 43 10.98 -21.41 -16.96
CA ASP A 43 12.29 -20.90 -17.34
C ASP A 43 12.20 -20.07 -18.63
N GLY A 44 12.65 -18.82 -18.58
CA GLY A 44 12.71 -17.94 -19.75
C GLY A 44 11.35 -17.35 -20.18
N PRO A 45 11.29 -16.71 -21.37
CA PRO A 45 10.09 -15.98 -21.82
C PRO A 45 8.85 -16.87 -21.97
N VAL A 46 7.70 -16.37 -21.53
CA VAL A 46 6.41 -17.05 -21.65
C VAL A 46 5.60 -16.47 -22.81
N ASP A 47 5.18 -17.33 -23.74
CA ASP A 47 4.19 -16.95 -24.74
C ASP A 47 2.79 -16.89 -24.10
N HIS A 48 2.18 -15.72 -24.21
CA HIS A 48 0.87 -15.39 -23.66
C HIS A 48 -0.11 -14.97 -24.77
N THR A 49 0.31 -15.07 -26.04
CA THR A 49 -0.49 -14.68 -27.19
C THR A 49 -1.82 -15.45 -27.24
N GLY A 50 -2.93 -14.74 -27.31
CA GLY A 50 -4.29 -15.28 -27.38
C GLY A 50 -4.82 -15.85 -26.06
N LYS A 51 -4.13 -15.64 -24.93
CA LYS A 51 -4.67 -15.98 -23.61
C LYS A 51 -5.63 -14.91 -23.13
N VAL A 52 -6.67 -15.35 -22.42
CA VAL A 52 -7.60 -14.47 -21.72
C VAL A 52 -7.11 -14.25 -20.29
N LEU A 53 -7.07 -13.00 -19.84
CA LEU A 53 -6.77 -12.59 -18.48
C LEU A 53 -8.00 -11.93 -17.85
N LYS A 54 -8.59 -12.56 -16.84
CA LYS A 54 -9.75 -12.03 -16.12
C LYS A 54 -9.32 -11.18 -14.93
N ILE A 55 -9.73 -9.92 -14.92
CA ILE A 55 -9.40 -8.96 -13.86
C ILE A 55 -10.67 -8.54 -13.12
N GLY A 56 -10.79 -8.93 -11.86
CA GLY A 56 -11.82 -8.46 -10.94
C GLY A 56 -11.55 -7.03 -10.50
N ILE A 57 -12.50 -6.13 -10.72
CA ILE A 57 -12.37 -4.69 -10.40
C ILE A 57 -13.63 -4.15 -9.72
N GLN A 58 -13.48 -3.00 -9.07
CA GLN A 58 -14.60 -2.12 -8.75
C GLN A 58 -14.66 -1.01 -9.81
N PRO A 59 -15.71 -0.96 -10.65
CA PRO A 59 -15.77 0.01 -11.73
C PRO A 59 -15.87 1.44 -11.18
N ARG A 60 -15.07 2.34 -11.74
CA ARG A 60 -15.11 3.77 -11.45
C ARG A 60 -16.15 4.41 -12.34
N GLN A 61 -16.98 5.28 -11.76
CA GLN A 61 -18.05 5.98 -12.47
C GLN A 61 -17.54 6.90 -13.59
N GLN A 62 -16.26 7.27 -13.54
CA GLN A 62 -15.59 8.11 -14.54
C GLN A 62 -15.05 7.31 -15.74
N VAL A 63 -15.17 5.99 -15.74
CA VAL A 63 -14.72 5.13 -16.83
C VAL A 63 -15.94 4.56 -17.54
N ASP A 64 -16.14 4.99 -18.78
CA ASP A 64 -17.30 4.59 -19.57
C ASP A 64 -17.23 3.12 -20.01
N ASP A 65 -16.05 2.67 -20.44
CA ASP A 65 -15.83 1.31 -20.96
C ASP A 65 -14.42 0.82 -20.60
N TYR A 66 -14.34 -0.25 -19.82
CA TYR A 66 -13.06 -0.85 -19.43
C TYR A 66 -12.47 -1.73 -20.54
N ASP A 67 -13.31 -2.34 -21.37
CA ASP A 67 -12.88 -3.27 -22.42
C ASP A 67 -12.31 -2.49 -23.62
N ASN A 68 -12.81 -1.27 -23.88
CA ASN A 68 -12.44 -0.48 -25.05
C ASN A 68 -11.71 0.85 -24.73
N ASN A 69 -11.10 0.98 -23.56
CA ASN A 69 -10.28 2.16 -23.27
C ASN A 69 -8.85 2.02 -23.83
N ALA A 70 -8.20 3.17 -24.06
CA ALA A 70 -6.88 3.23 -24.67
C ALA A 70 -5.79 2.47 -23.89
N LEU A 71 -5.89 2.38 -22.56
CA LEU A 71 -4.91 1.67 -21.74
C LEU A 71 -5.08 0.15 -21.86
N THR A 72 -6.32 -0.34 -21.83
CA THR A 72 -6.63 -1.77 -22.03
C THR A 72 -6.13 -2.23 -23.40
N LEU A 73 -6.53 -1.54 -24.47
CA LEU A 73 -6.12 -1.88 -25.84
C LEU A 73 -4.60 -1.85 -26.03
N TRP A 74 -3.93 -0.89 -25.37
CA TRP A 74 -2.47 -0.83 -25.41
C TRP A 74 -1.84 -2.06 -24.74
N TYR A 75 -2.32 -2.48 -23.57
CA TYR A 75 -1.82 -3.69 -22.91
C TYR A 75 -2.07 -4.95 -23.74
N GLU A 76 -3.26 -5.10 -24.31
CA GLU A 76 -3.60 -6.21 -25.20
C GLU A 76 -2.69 -6.26 -26.42
N GLU A 77 -2.35 -5.11 -27.02
CA GLU A 77 -1.42 -5.04 -28.15
C GLU A 77 0.02 -5.41 -27.72
N GLN A 78 0.51 -4.89 -26.59
CA GLN A 78 1.88 -5.15 -26.14
C GLN A 78 2.11 -6.59 -25.69
N LEU A 79 1.09 -7.21 -25.10
CA LEU A 79 1.17 -8.52 -24.47
C LEU A 79 0.52 -9.61 -25.33
N GLY A 80 -0.27 -9.25 -26.33
CA GLY A 80 -1.02 -10.21 -27.14
C GLY A 80 -2.08 -10.99 -26.35
N ILE A 81 -2.55 -10.46 -25.22
CA ILE A 81 -3.61 -11.06 -24.38
C ILE A 81 -4.96 -10.40 -24.66
N ASP A 82 -6.03 -11.08 -24.25
CA ASP A 82 -7.39 -10.54 -24.17
C ASP A 82 -7.71 -10.25 -22.69
N ILE A 83 -7.98 -9.00 -22.34
CA ILE A 83 -8.27 -8.60 -20.95
C ILE A 83 -9.79 -8.53 -20.77
N GLN A 84 -10.30 -9.33 -19.83
CA GLN A 84 -11.72 -9.34 -19.50
C GLN A 84 -11.97 -8.86 -18.08
N PHE A 85 -12.80 -7.83 -17.91
CA PHE A 85 -13.10 -7.31 -16.58
C PHE A 85 -14.31 -7.99 -15.94
N VAL A 86 -14.15 -8.40 -14.67
CA VAL A 86 -15.24 -8.89 -13.83
C VAL A 86 -15.60 -7.80 -12.83
N ASN A 87 -16.78 -7.22 -13.00
CA ASN A 87 -17.24 -6.09 -12.18
C ASN A 87 -17.79 -6.57 -10.84
N PHE A 88 -17.13 -6.14 -9.76
CA PHE A 88 -17.62 -6.27 -8.39
C PHE A 88 -18.37 -5.02 -7.96
N ALA A 89 -19.24 -5.19 -6.97
CA ALA A 89 -20.01 -4.10 -6.38
C ALA A 89 -19.09 -3.02 -5.78
N SER A 90 -19.51 -1.76 -5.91
CA SER A 90 -18.87 -0.65 -5.23
C SER A 90 -19.14 -0.73 -3.73
N GLY A 91 -18.10 -0.67 -2.91
CA GLY A 91 -18.22 -0.74 -1.45
C GLY A 91 -17.60 -2.00 -0.85
N ALA A 92 -16.86 -1.81 0.25
CA ALA A 92 -16.02 -2.82 0.88
C ALA A 92 -16.78 -4.11 1.28
N ALA A 93 -18.00 -3.98 1.80
CA ALA A 93 -18.79 -5.11 2.27
C ALA A 93 -19.36 -5.95 1.12
N ASP A 94 -19.81 -5.28 0.06
CA ASP A 94 -20.55 -5.93 -1.02
C ASP A 94 -19.62 -6.78 -1.90
N TRP A 95 -18.46 -6.23 -2.31
CA TRP A 95 -17.51 -7.03 -3.09
C TRP A 95 -16.97 -8.22 -2.28
N ARG A 96 -16.76 -8.06 -0.96
CA ARG A 96 -16.34 -9.15 -0.07
C ARG A 96 -17.38 -10.24 0.01
N ALA A 97 -18.66 -9.88 0.09
CA ALA A 97 -19.75 -10.84 0.06
C ALA A 97 -19.78 -11.61 -1.27
N GLN A 98 -19.54 -10.93 -2.40
CA GLN A 98 -19.45 -11.58 -3.71
C GLN A 98 -18.29 -12.58 -3.77
N VAL A 99 -17.07 -12.18 -3.39
CA VAL A 99 -15.90 -13.08 -3.35
C VAL A 99 -16.18 -14.31 -2.50
N ASN A 100 -16.68 -14.12 -1.27
CA ASN A 100 -17.03 -15.24 -0.39
C ASN A 100 -18.11 -16.15 -0.97
N THR A 101 -19.08 -15.59 -1.69
CA THR A 101 -20.13 -16.38 -2.34
C THR A 101 -19.57 -17.21 -3.49
N THR A 102 -18.71 -16.64 -4.33
CA THR A 102 -18.01 -17.35 -5.42
C THR A 102 -17.19 -18.52 -4.87
N ILE A 103 -16.42 -18.27 -3.80
CA ILE A 103 -15.66 -19.31 -3.09
C ILE A 103 -16.58 -20.41 -2.55
N ALA A 104 -17.66 -20.04 -1.85
CA ALA A 104 -18.60 -21.00 -1.27
C ALA A 104 -19.35 -21.82 -2.35
N ALA A 105 -19.55 -21.25 -3.53
CA ALA A 105 -20.12 -21.93 -4.69
C ALA A 105 -19.13 -22.90 -5.37
N GLY A 106 -17.84 -22.81 -5.04
CA GLY A 106 -16.77 -23.56 -5.71
C GLY A 106 -16.51 -23.06 -7.13
N GLU A 107 -16.85 -21.80 -7.40
CA GLU A 107 -16.60 -21.14 -8.69
C GLU A 107 -15.20 -20.52 -8.72
N GLU A 108 -14.61 -20.42 -9.91
CA GLU A 108 -13.31 -19.78 -10.09
C GLU A 108 -13.43 -18.26 -9.88
N LEU A 109 -12.52 -17.71 -9.07
CA LEU A 109 -12.31 -16.28 -8.98
C LEU A 109 -11.64 -15.76 -10.28
N PRO A 110 -11.73 -14.45 -10.58
CA PRO A 110 -10.88 -13.84 -11.59
C PRO A 110 -9.40 -14.09 -11.31
N ASP A 111 -8.58 -14.12 -12.36
CA ASP A 111 -7.14 -14.38 -12.26
C ASP A 111 -6.42 -13.32 -11.42
N ILE A 112 -6.89 -12.06 -11.47
CA ILE A 112 -6.38 -10.95 -10.68
C ILE A 112 -7.54 -10.21 -10.01
N LEU A 113 -7.43 -9.95 -8.71
CA LEU A 113 -8.33 -9.06 -7.98
C LEU A 113 -7.64 -7.70 -7.77
N TRP A 114 -7.95 -6.72 -8.62
CA TRP A 114 -7.21 -5.46 -8.70
C TRP A 114 -7.93 -4.31 -7.98
N GLY A 115 -7.18 -3.60 -7.12
CA GLY A 115 -7.63 -2.33 -6.53
C GLY A 115 -8.79 -2.44 -5.55
N MET A 116 -9.10 -3.64 -5.04
CA MET A 116 -10.27 -3.88 -4.20
C MET A 116 -10.08 -3.51 -2.71
N GLY A 117 -8.90 -3.00 -2.32
CA GLY A 117 -8.65 -2.52 -0.95
C GLY A 117 -8.63 -3.64 0.10
N TRP A 118 -7.90 -4.72 -0.20
CA TRP A 118 -7.68 -5.84 0.73
C TRP A 118 -6.82 -5.42 1.91
N GLY A 119 -7.21 -5.81 3.13
CA GLY A 119 -6.40 -5.61 4.34
C GLY A 119 -5.28 -6.64 4.49
N GLU A 120 -4.28 -6.36 5.35
CA GLU A 120 -3.18 -7.31 5.63
C GLU A 120 -3.66 -8.66 6.16
N GLN A 121 -4.50 -8.64 7.19
CA GLN A 121 -5.07 -9.85 7.78
C GLN A 121 -5.89 -10.65 6.76
N GLU A 122 -6.71 -9.96 5.96
CA GLU A 122 -7.57 -10.58 4.96
C GLU A 122 -6.73 -11.29 3.88
N ARG A 123 -5.66 -10.66 3.39
CA ARG A 123 -4.75 -11.31 2.43
C ARG A 123 -4.13 -12.59 3.01
N TYR A 124 -3.71 -12.56 4.28
CA TYR A 124 -3.17 -13.75 4.95
C TYR A 124 -4.22 -14.86 5.11
N GLU A 125 -5.45 -14.52 5.50
CA GLU A 125 -6.52 -15.50 5.68
C GLU A 125 -6.85 -16.23 4.36
N TYR A 126 -6.94 -15.51 3.24
CA TYR A 126 -7.24 -16.12 1.95
C TYR A 126 -6.04 -16.84 1.35
N GLY A 127 -4.83 -16.29 1.52
CA GLY A 127 -3.58 -16.91 1.09
C GLY A 127 -3.31 -18.24 1.80
N SER A 128 -3.42 -18.27 3.13
CA SER A 128 -3.22 -19.49 3.93
C SER A 128 -4.26 -20.58 3.67
N GLN A 129 -5.42 -20.22 3.08
CA GLN A 129 -6.44 -21.16 2.62
C GLN A 129 -6.22 -21.63 1.16
N GLY A 130 -5.23 -21.07 0.45
CA GLY A 130 -4.91 -21.42 -0.93
C GLY A 130 -5.73 -20.70 -1.99
N TYR A 131 -6.50 -19.65 -1.64
CA TYR A 131 -7.24 -18.84 -2.62
C TYR A 131 -6.38 -17.78 -3.31
N LEU A 132 -5.26 -17.40 -2.68
CA LEU A 132 -4.26 -16.50 -3.24
C LEU A 132 -2.92 -17.23 -3.30
N ILE A 133 -2.22 -17.13 -4.43
CA ILE A 133 -0.91 -17.74 -4.61
C ILE A 133 0.16 -17.01 -3.79
N ASP A 134 1.15 -17.75 -3.25
CA ASP A 134 2.34 -17.13 -2.68
C ASP A 134 3.24 -16.61 -3.82
N LEU A 135 3.36 -15.29 -3.94
CA LEU A 135 4.16 -14.63 -4.96
C LEU A 135 5.65 -14.57 -4.60
N THR A 136 6.07 -15.02 -3.41
CA THR A 136 7.44 -14.83 -2.90
C THR A 136 8.50 -15.33 -3.88
N ALA A 137 8.32 -16.54 -4.43
CA ALA A 137 9.25 -17.10 -5.40
C ALA A 137 9.19 -16.38 -6.75
N LEU A 138 7.99 -16.08 -7.27
CA LEU A 138 7.81 -15.36 -8.53
C LEU A 138 8.48 -13.97 -8.50
N MET A 139 8.31 -13.22 -7.41
CA MET A 139 8.89 -11.89 -7.22
C MET A 139 10.42 -11.90 -7.16
N ARG A 140 11.01 -13.04 -6.80
CA ARG A 140 12.46 -13.26 -6.77
C ARG A 140 13.01 -13.90 -8.05
N SER A 141 12.14 -14.35 -8.96
CA SER A 141 12.52 -14.97 -10.23
C SER A 141 12.92 -13.93 -11.27
N GLU A 142 13.50 -14.38 -12.40
CA GLU A 142 13.86 -13.51 -13.51
C GLU A 142 12.65 -12.77 -14.13
N HIS A 143 11.44 -13.33 -14.00
CA HIS A 143 10.20 -12.68 -14.49
C HIS A 143 9.90 -11.35 -13.81
N ALA A 144 10.37 -11.16 -12.58
CA ALA A 144 10.19 -9.91 -11.83
C ALA A 144 11.45 -9.02 -11.83
N ALA A 145 12.51 -9.39 -12.57
CA ALA A 145 13.80 -8.70 -12.52
C ALA A 145 13.68 -7.22 -12.91
N GLU A 146 12.97 -6.91 -14.00
CA GLU A 146 12.74 -5.53 -14.43
C GLU A 146 12.06 -4.70 -13.34
N TRP A 147 11.01 -5.24 -12.72
CA TRP A 147 10.30 -4.57 -11.64
C TRP A 147 11.23 -4.37 -10.42
N ARG A 148 11.97 -5.40 -9.99
CA ARG A 148 12.93 -5.29 -8.87
C ARG A 148 14.02 -4.25 -9.13
N ASN A 149 14.58 -4.27 -10.33
CA ASN A 149 15.66 -3.36 -10.73
C ASN A 149 15.15 -1.92 -10.75
N ARG A 150 13.97 -1.70 -11.36
CA ARG A 150 13.33 -0.38 -11.39
C ARG A 150 12.98 0.12 -9.99
N MET A 151 12.55 -0.77 -9.11
CA MET A 151 12.31 -0.45 -7.70
C MET A 151 13.58 0.04 -7.00
N ASN A 152 14.70 -0.66 -7.16
CA ASN A 152 15.95 -0.25 -6.53
C ASN A 152 16.52 1.05 -7.17
N GLU A 153 16.35 1.21 -8.48
CA GLU A 153 16.78 2.42 -9.20
C GLU A 153 16.03 3.67 -8.70
N LEU A 154 14.70 3.59 -8.59
CA LEU A 154 13.88 4.73 -8.20
C LEU A 154 13.97 5.04 -6.71
N PHE A 155 13.89 4.02 -5.85
CA PHE A 155 13.65 4.22 -4.42
C PHE A 155 14.89 3.95 -3.55
N GLY A 156 16.03 3.66 -4.16
CA GLY A 156 17.30 3.37 -3.49
C GLY A 156 17.63 1.88 -3.40
N GLU A 157 18.91 1.61 -3.17
CA GLU A 157 19.44 0.26 -2.97
C GLU A 157 18.66 -0.47 -1.87
N ASP A 158 18.46 -1.78 -2.04
CA ASP A 158 17.70 -2.67 -1.14
C ASP A 158 16.20 -2.34 -0.96
N ARG A 159 15.62 -1.45 -1.78
CA ARG A 159 14.18 -1.16 -1.69
C ARG A 159 13.35 -2.41 -1.87
N PHE A 160 13.68 -3.25 -2.86
CA PHE A 160 12.96 -4.51 -3.09
C PHE A 160 12.89 -5.36 -1.81
N GLU A 161 14.01 -5.55 -1.11
CA GLU A 161 14.04 -6.36 0.12
C GLU A 161 13.25 -5.70 1.26
N THR A 162 13.30 -4.38 1.36
CA THR A 162 12.48 -3.63 2.33
C THR A 162 10.99 -3.81 2.05
N VAL A 163 10.58 -3.74 0.79
CA VAL A 163 9.17 -3.95 0.39
C VAL A 163 8.75 -5.38 0.67
N MET A 164 9.52 -6.39 0.23
CA MET A 164 9.22 -7.80 0.48
C MET A 164 9.10 -8.11 1.98
N ARG A 165 9.97 -7.53 2.82
CA ARG A 165 9.88 -7.68 4.28
C ARG A 165 8.61 -7.06 4.86
N ASN A 166 8.20 -5.90 4.37
CA ASN A 166 7.07 -5.15 4.93
C ASN A 166 5.71 -5.74 4.52
N ILE A 167 5.63 -6.40 3.37
CA ILE A 167 4.38 -6.98 2.86
C ILE A 167 4.22 -8.47 3.16
N ALA A 168 5.26 -9.10 3.72
CA ALA A 168 5.21 -10.51 4.10
C ALA A 168 4.16 -10.74 5.19
N SER A 169 3.38 -11.80 5.00
CA SER A 169 2.39 -12.29 5.97
C SER A 169 3.08 -12.98 7.15
N PRO A 170 2.37 -13.31 8.26
CA PRO A 170 2.98 -13.97 9.42
C PRO A 170 3.66 -15.31 9.14
N ASP A 171 3.23 -16.01 8.08
CA ASP A 171 3.84 -17.24 7.58
C ASP A 171 5.11 -17.00 6.72
N GLY A 172 5.40 -15.75 6.36
CA GLY A 172 6.52 -15.35 5.50
C GLY A 172 6.16 -15.19 4.02
N ALA A 173 4.94 -15.57 3.61
CA ALA A 173 4.49 -15.52 2.22
C ALA A 173 4.02 -14.11 1.81
N VAL A 174 4.00 -13.84 0.50
CA VAL A 174 3.53 -12.58 -0.08
C VAL A 174 2.33 -12.87 -0.98
N TYR A 175 1.13 -12.55 -0.49
CA TYR A 175 -0.13 -12.85 -1.19
C TYR A 175 -0.70 -11.68 -2.01
N ALA A 176 0.10 -10.64 -2.28
CA ALA A 176 -0.30 -9.55 -3.17
C ALA A 176 0.90 -8.87 -3.84
N PHE A 177 0.67 -8.39 -5.06
CA PHE A 177 1.64 -7.57 -5.76
C PHE A 177 1.66 -6.15 -5.15
N PRO A 178 2.81 -5.63 -4.71
CA PRO A 178 2.88 -4.34 -4.04
C PRO A 178 2.74 -3.18 -5.04
N THR A 179 2.02 -2.13 -4.63
CA THR A 179 2.04 -0.83 -5.30
C THR A 179 3.08 0.06 -4.65
N GLN A 180 3.86 0.78 -5.46
CA GLN A 180 4.84 1.75 -4.97
C GLN A 180 4.66 3.03 -5.79
N ALA A 181 4.45 4.15 -5.08
CA ALA A 181 4.35 5.46 -5.69
C ALA A 181 5.69 6.18 -5.48
N TYR A 182 6.31 6.60 -6.58
CA TYR A 182 7.48 7.47 -6.56
C TYR A 182 7.03 8.90 -6.82
N SER A 183 7.39 9.82 -5.93
CA SER A 183 7.33 11.25 -6.19
C SER A 183 8.57 11.87 -5.59
N ASP A 184 9.26 12.72 -6.35
CA ASP A 184 10.34 13.56 -5.84
C ASP A 184 9.84 14.52 -4.74
N ASP A 185 8.52 14.73 -4.67
CA ASP A 185 7.84 15.65 -3.75
C ASP A 185 7.30 14.98 -2.47
N TYR A 186 7.52 13.67 -2.25
CA TYR A 186 7.02 12.98 -1.05
C TYR A 186 7.74 13.34 0.26
N ASN A 187 8.65 14.31 0.25
CA ASN A 187 9.32 14.78 1.48
C ASN A 187 8.41 15.65 2.37
N THR A 188 7.18 15.93 1.96
CA THR A 188 6.19 16.64 2.77
C THR A 188 4.81 16.01 2.60
N ASN A 189 4.26 15.42 3.67
CA ASN A 189 2.87 14.93 3.68
C ASN A 189 1.85 16.09 3.61
N THR A 190 2.27 17.31 3.94
CA THR A 190 1.41 18.49 3.99
C THR A 190 2.05 19.66 3.23
N ASN A 191 1.42 20.11 2.14
CA ASN A 191 1.79 21.36 1.48
C ASN A 191 0.87 22.48 1.93
N THR A 192 1.43 23.66 2.22
CA THR A 192 0.64 24.82 2.67
C THR A 192 0.77 25.97 1.71
N TYR A 193 -0.34 26.67 1.52
CA TYR A 193 -0.45 27.80 0.63
C TYR A 193 -1.10 28.97 1.36
N ILE A 194 -0.62 30.18 1.06
CA ILE A 194 -1.20 31.43 1.56
C ILE A 194 -1.58 32.32 0.38
N ASN A 195 -2.71 33.02 0.48
CA ASN A 195 -3.20 33.88 -0.59
C ASN A 195 -2.35 35.16 -0.67
N LYS A 196 -1.39 35.19 -1.60
CA LYS A 196 -0.52 36.36 -1.81
C LYS A 196 -1.28 37.62 -2.25
N VAL A 197 -2.37 37.48 -3.01
CA VAL A 197 -3.19 38.64 -3.41
C VAL A 197 -3.79 39.32 -2.18
N TRP A 198 -4.22 38.53 -1.19
CA TRP A 198 -4.75 39.07 0.06
C TRP A 198 -3.68 39.73 0.92
N LEU A 199 -2.45 39.20 0.94
CA LEU A 199 -1.31 39.86 1.59
C LEU A 199 -1.04 41.22 0.95
N ASP A 200 -0.96 41.26 -0.39
CA ASP A 200 -0.67 42.49 -1.14
C ASP A 200 -1.76 43.55 -0.94
N ASN A 201 -3.04 43.15 -0.96
CA ASN A 201 -4.17 44.07 -0.74
C ASN A 201 -4.17 44.69 0.66
N LEU A 202 -3.64 43.99 1.67
CA LEU A 202 -3.55 44.46 3.05
C LEU A 202 -2.16 45.04 3.40
N GLY A 203 -1.19 45.00 2.48
CA GLY A 203 0.18 45.43 2.72
C GLY A 203 0.92 44.58 3.77
N LEU A 204 0.61 43.29 3.84
CA LEU A 204 1.21 42.35 4.78
C LEU A 204 2.34 41.55 4.12
N GLU A 205 3.36 41.19 4.90
CA GLU A 205 4.43 40.30 4.44
C GLU A 205 4.03 38.82 4.62
N ILE A 206 4.78 37.91 3.98
CA ILE A 206 4.61 36.48 4.18
C ILE A 206 5.03 36.14 5.62
N PRO A 207 4.17 35.51 6.44
CA PRO A 207 4.51 35.21 7.83
C PRO A 207 5.65 34.20 7.91
N THR A 208 6.58 34.44 8.82
CA THR A 208 7.79 33.63 9.06
C THR A 208 7.75 32.88 10.39
N ASN A 209 6.75 33.16 11.22
CA ASN A 209 6.52 32.52 12.51
C ASN A 209 5.02 32.48 12.86
N TRP A 210 4.72 31.83 13.97
CA TRP A 210 3.37 31.58 14.44
C TRP A 210 2.57 32.85 14.75
N ASP A 211 3.18 33.81 15.42
CA ASP A 211 2.50 35.05 15.81
C ASP A 211 2.13 35.89 14.57
N GLU A 212 3.06 36.02 13.62
CA GLU A 212 2.82 36.68 12.33
C GLU A 212 1.69 36.01 11.55
N LEU A 213 1.67 34.68 11.53
CA LEU A 213 0.59 33.94 10.86
C LEU A 213 -0.77 34.22 11.51
N ILE A 214 -0.86 34.23 12.84
CA ILE A 214 -2.11 34.55 13.55
C ILE A 214 -2.60 35.96 13.18
N GLU A 215 -1.69 36.94 13.13
CA GLU A 215 -2.05 38.30 12.75
C GLU A 215 -2.53 38.38 11.30
N VAL A 216 -1.87 37.68 10.37
CA VAL A 216 -2.28 37.60 8.97
C VAL A 216 -3.66 36.95 8.84
N LEU A 217 -3.90 35.81 9.51
CA LEU A 217 -5.20 35.13 9.47
C LEU A 217 -6.32 35.98 10.09
N ARG A 218 -6.01 36.75 11.15
CA ARG A 218 -6.97 37.70 11.73
C ARG A 218 -7.25 38.87 10.78
N ALA A 219 -6.23 39.36 10.09
CA ALA A 219 -6.38 40.42 9.09
C ALA A 219 -7.24 39.93 7.92
N PHE A 220 -7.02 38.72 7.41
CA PHE A 220 -7.88 38.10 6.40
C PHE A 220 -9.34 38.02 6.85
N LYS A 221 -9.60 37.76 8.14
CA LYS A 221 -10.98 37.69 8.64
C LYS A 221 -11.68 39.04 8.77
N THR A 222 -10.91 40.10 9.03
CA THR A 222 -11.47 41.36 9.55
C THR A 222 -11.28 42.56 8.65
N GLN A 223 -10.39 42.49 7.66
CA GLN A 223 -10.00 43.64 6.83
C GLN A 223 -10.42 43.53 5.35
N ASP A 224 -11.34 42.62 5.01
CA ASP A 224 -11.90 42.48 3.65
C ASP A 224 -10.82 42.44 2.56
N PRO A 225 -9.87 41.47 2.62
CA PRO A 225 -8.80 41.38 1.64
C PRO A 225 -9.30 41.13 0.22
N ASN A 226 -10.56 40.68 0.03
CA ASN A 226 -11.16 40.49 -1.28
C ASN A 226 -11.90 41.74 -1.80
N GLN A 227 -12.02 42.79 -0.98
CA GLN A 227 -12.59 44.11 -1.30
C GLN A 227 -14.05 44.10 -1.74
N ASN A 228 -14.85 43.16 -1.25
CA ASN A 228 -16.27 43.02 -1.61
C ASN A 228 -17.24 43.66 -0.60
N GLY A 229 -16.72 44.19 0.52
CA GLY A 229 -17.49 44.84 1.58
C GLY A 229 -18.26 43.87 2.49
N LYS A 230 -17.97 42.57 2.46
CA LYS A 230 -18.59 41.53 3.27
C LYS A 230 -17.51 40.75 4.03
N GLN A 231 -17.86 40.23 5.20
CA GLN A 231 -16.96 39.38 5.98
C GLN A 231 -17.13 37.89 5.61
N ASP A 232 -16.93 37.56 4.34
CA ASP A 232 -17.11 36.19 3.81
C ASP A 232 -15.80 35.39 3.70
N GLU A 233 -14.68 35.98 4.13
CA GLU A 233 -13.40 35.28 4.17
C GLU A 233 -13.38 34.14 5.20
N ILE A 234 -12.82 33.02 4.72
CA ILE A 234 -12.38 31.88 5.51
C ILE A 234 -10.85 31.94 5.51
N PRO A 235 -10.20 32.42 6.59
CA PRO A 235 -8.76 32.66 6.60
C PRO A 235 -7.93 31.40 6.41
N ALA A 236 -8.45 30.25 6.85
CA ALA A 236 -7.73 29.00 6.88
C ALA A 236 -8.73 27.84 6.67
N ILE A 237 -8.40 26.93 5.75
CA ILE A 237 -9.19 25.74 5.46
C ILE A 237 -8.26 24.55 5.26
N GLY A 238 -8.63 23.42 5.84
CA GLY A 238 -8.00 22.12 5.59
C GLY A 238 -9.03 21.15 5.01
N MET A 239 -8.57 19.98 4.60
CA MET A 239 -9.45 18.89 4.16
C MET A 239 -9.31 17.74 5.15
N VAL A 240 -10.33 17.46 5.96
CA VAL A 240 -10.35 16.18 6.70
C VAL A 240 -11.00 15.16 5.77
N PRO A 241 -10.29 14.12 5.26
CA PRO A 241 -10.92 13.11 4.46
C PRO A 241 -12.04 12.42 5.25
N PRO A 242 -13.18 12.09 4.63
CA PRO A 242 -14.33 11.51 5.32
C PRO A 242 -14.10 10.12 5.92
N THR A 243 -12.91 9.54 5.77
CA THR A 243 -12.59 8.19 6.25
C THR A 243 -11.33 8.18 7.11
N ASN A 244 -11.41 7.45 8.23
CA ASN A 244 -10.30 6.91 9.03
C ASN A 244 -9.43 5.96 8.15
N THR A 245 -8.75 6.50 7.15
CA THR A 245 -7.68 5.81 6.45
C THR A 245 -6.38 6.36 7.03
N THR A 246 -5.69 5.49 7.77
CA THR A 246 -4.48 5.73 8.57
C THR A 246 -3.24 6.19 7.79
N SER A 247 -3.41 6.74 6.59
CA SER A 247 -2.33 7.24 5.72
C SER A 247 -2.71 8.47 4.89
N ALA A 248 -3.87 9.08 5.13
CA ALA A 248 -4.28 10.32 4.45
C ALA A 248 -5.22 11.20 5.30
N GLY A 249 -5.84 10.63 6.33
CA GLY A 249 -6.83 11.29 7.19
C GLY A 249 -6.29 12.44 8.05
N SER A 250 -5.02 12.37 8.42
CA SER A 250 -4.32 13.34 9.28
C SER A 250 -3.66 14.48 8.51
N ASP A 251 -3.32 14.27 7.25
CA ASP A 251 -2.31 15.09 6.56
C ASP A 251 -2.89 16.39 5.99
N ASN A 252 -4.22 16.53 6.04
CA ASN A 252 -4.91 17.73 5.60
C ASN A 252 -5.78 18.32 6.73
N ASP A 253 -5.63 17.80 7.96
CA ASP A 253 -6.15 18.44 9.17
C ASP A 253 -5.32 19.71 9.45
N ILE A 254 -5.99 20.85 9.38
CA ILE A 254 -5.35 22.14 9.63
C ILE A 254 -4.79 22.25 11.06
N THR A 255 -5.31 21.48 11.99
CA THR A 255 -4.86 21.45 13.39
C THR A 255 -3.45 20.89 13.50
N ALA A 256 -3.15 19.78 12.82
CA ALA A 256 -1.81 19.18 12.83
C ALA A 256 -0.79 20.12 12.20
N TRP A 257 -1.16 20.81 11.12
CA TRP A 257 -0.32 21.83 10.52
C TRP A 257 -0.14 23.05 11.44
N MET A 258 -1.22 23.58 12.01
CA MET A 258 -1.16 24.76 12.90
C MET A 258 -0.24 24.53 14.10
N LEU A 259 -0.26 23.34 14.68
CA LEU A 259 0.56 23.01 15.85
C LEU A 259 2.05 22.82 15.51
N ASN A 260 2.37 22.44 14.28
CA ASN A 260 3.74 22.13 13.86
C ASN A 260 4.31 23.13 12.84
N ASN A 261 3.60 24.23 12.58
CA ASN A 261 4.02 25.19 11.57
C ASN A 261 5.35 25.85 11.97
N PHE A 262 6.23 26.02 10.98
CA PHE A 262 7.60 26.54 11.14
C PHE A 262 8.55 25.65 11.97
N LEU A 263 8.17 24.40 12.25
CA LEU A 263 9.00 23.37 12.90
C LEU A 263 9.30 22.21 11.93
N PHE A 264 10.45 21.57 12.10
CA PHE A 264 10.74 20.31 11.40
C PHE A 264 10.01 19.16 12.11
N MET A 265 9.15 18.45 11.37
CA MET A 265 8.39 17.31 11.86
C MET A 265 8.87 16.05 11.13
N ASP A 266 9.35 15.06 11.88
CA ASP A 266 9.54 13.70 11.34
C ASP A 266 8.23 12.90 11.47
N ASP A 267 8.08 11.83 10.69
CA ASP A 267 6.86 11.00 10.66
C ASP A 267 6.47 10.40 12.03
N TYR A 268 7.36 10.45 13.03
CA TYR A 268 7.16 9.86 14.36
C TYR A 268 6.93 10.91 15.47
N ARG A 269 7.05 12.21 15.19
CA ARG A 269 6.94 13.31 16.17
C ARG A 269 5.91 14.35 15.75
N GLN A 270 4.68 13.90 15.50
CA GLN A 270 3.59 14.79 15.08
C GLN A 270 3.03 15.70 16.19
N TRP A 271 3.42 15.48 17.46
CA TRP A 271 2.86 16.17 18.63
C TRP A 271 3.95 16.56 19.63
N ASN A 272 4.87 17.44 19.24
CA ASN A 272 5.82 18.04 20.20
C ASN A 272 5.18 19.27 20.85
N ALA A 273 4.36 19.07 21.88
CA ALA A 273 4.01 20.15 22.80
C ALA A 273 5.09 20.22 23.88
N GLU A 274 6.11 21.05 23.69
CA GLU A 274 7.16 21.24 24.71
C GLU A 274 6.76 22.21 25.82
N ASP A 275 5.74 23.05 25.62
CA ASP A 275 5.24 23.97 26.65
C ASP A 275 3.71 24.13 26.56
N GLY A 276 3.01 23.65 27.60
CA GLY A 276 1.58 23.87 27.83
C GLY A 276 1.33 24.40 29.24
#